data_AF-A0A943HCG7-F1
#
_entry.id   AF-A0A943HCG7-F1
#
_cell.length_a   1.000
_cell.length_b   1.000
_cell.length_c   1.000
_cell.angle_alpha   90.00
_cell.angle_beta   90.00
_cell.angle_gamma   90.00
#
_symmetry.space_group_name_H-M   'P 1'
#
loop_
_entity.id
_entity.type
_entity.pdbx_description
1 polymer ?
#
loop_
_entity_poly.entity_id
_entity_poly.type
_entity_poly.pdbx_seq_one_letter_code
_entity_poly.pdbx_strand_id
1 'polypeptide(L)'
;MKVVERGLLKGDVKIQIENWKEEYPNIYKEENTTLVVYPKSKVSLKSLWAGYYPRENEPFRFEMSFKSEKECKDAFNSLTNNEKKLIDYMDNYCGTIKKDVVVKCI
;
A
#
# COMPACT_ATOMS: atom_id res chain seq x y z
N MET A 1 -4.99 11.38 -7.99
CA MET A 1 -3.59 11.09 -7.70
C MET A 1 -2.84 10.87 -9.00
N LYS A 2 -1.54 11.14 -9.04
CA LYS A 2 -0.69 10.77 -10.18
C LYS A 2 0.14 9.54 -9.85
N VAL A 3 0.04 8.48 -10.65
CA VAL A 3 0.93 7.32 -10.53
C VAL A 3 2.25 7.66 -11.22
N VAL A 4 3.35 7.66 -10.47
CA VAL A 4 4.68 8.00 -10.99
C VAL A 4 5.48 6.77 -11.38
N GLU A 5 5.23 5.64 -10.73
CA GLU A 5 5.91 4.38 -11.02
C GLU A 5 5.01 3.18 -10.78
N ARG A 6 5.17 2.14 -11.60
CA ARG A 6 4.47 0.86 -11.48
C ARG A 6 5.47 -0.29 -11.50
N GLY A 7 5.13 -1.36 -10.78
CA GLY A 7 5.86 -2.61 -10.80
C GLY A 7 4.95 -3.79 -10.51
N LEU A 8 5.57 -4.97 -10.45
CA LEU A 8 4.94 -6.21 -10.07
C LEU A 8 5.79 -6.88 -8.99
N LEU A 9 5.15 -7.35 -7.94
CA LEU A 9 5.74 -8.30 -7.01
C LEU A 9 5.52 -9.72 -7.53
N LYS A 10 6.14 -10.70 -6.88
CA LYS A 10 5.92 -12.12 -7.19
C LYS A 10 4.42 -12.46 -7.18
N GLY A 11 3.96 -13.21 -8.19
CA GLY A 11 2.56 -13.62 -8.33
C GLY A 11 1.64 -12.53 -8.91
N ASP A 12 2.18 -11.64 -9.75
CA ASP A 12 1.46 -10.57 -10.46
C ASP A 12 0.73 -9.58 -9.54
N VAL A 13 1.23 -9.41 -8.33
CA VAL A 13 0.71 -8.43 -7.37
C VAL A 13 1.18 -7.05 -7.78
N LYS A 14 0.25 -6.16 -8.12
CA LYS A 14 0.56 -4.79 -8.56
C LYS A 14 1.12 -3.98 -7.39
N ILE A 15 2.17 -3.20 -7.67
CA ILE A 15 2.74 -2.20 -6.78
C ILE A 15 2.93 -0.89 -7.55
N GLN A 16 2.75 0.25 -6.89
CA GLN A 16 2.95 1.57 -7.50
C GLN A 16 3.31 2.65 -6.49
N ILE A 17 4.08 3.63 -6.95
CA ILE A 17 4.34 4.88 -6.23
C ILE A 17 3.36 5.94 -6.75
N GLU A 18 2.75 6.67 -5.81
CA GLU A 18 1.77 7.71 -6.09
C GLU A 18 2.25 9.07 -5.57
N ASN A 19 1.95 10.11 -6.35
CA ASN A 19 2.08 11.49 -5.98
C ASN A 19 0.69 12.07 -5.70
N TRP A 20 0.50 12.53 -4.47
CA TRP A 20 -0.72 13.19 -4.00
C TRP A 20 -0.53 14.68 -3.71
N LYS A 21 0.70 15.20 -3.79
CA LYS A 21 1.02 16.61 -3.45
C LYS A 21 0.33 17.59 -4.39
N GLU A 22 0.27 17.29 -5.69
CA GLU A 22 -0.40 18.17 -6.66
C GLU A 22 -1.90 18.35 -6.33
N GLU A 23 -2.57 17.29 -5.86
CA GLU A 23 -4.00 17.33 -5.56
C GLU A 23 -4.32 17.78 -4.13
N TYR A 24 -3.44 17.44 -3.18
CA TYR A 24 -3.63 17.71 -1.75
C TYR A 24 -2.36 18.27 -1.09
N PRO A 25 -1.87 19.45 -1.52
CA PRO A 25 -0.59 20.02 -1.06
C PRO A 25 -0.57 20.34 0.44
N ASN A 26 -1.73 20.56 1.05
CA ASN A 26 -1.86 20.82 2.48
C ASN A 26 -1.74 19.55 3.34
N ILE A 27 -1.93 18.37 2.74
CA ILE A 27 -1.86 17.07 3.41
C ILE A 27 -0.52 16.40 3.11
N TYR A 28 -0.09 16.43 1.85
CA TYR A 28 1.15 15.82 1.38
C TYR A 28 2.21 16.89 1.13
N LYS A 29 3.15 17.03 2.08
CA LYS A 29 4.23 18.03 2.00
C LYS A 29 5.31 17.64 0.98
N GLU A 30 5.57 16.34 0.86
CA GLU A 30 6.57 15.76 -0.02
C GLU A 30 5.92 14.98 -1.16
N GLU A 31 6.58 14.96 -2.31
CA GLU A 31 6.15 14.21 -3.49
C GLU A 31 6.51 12.73 -3.36
N ASN A 32 5.78 11.87 -4.07
CA ASN A 32 6.16 10.47 -4.29
C ASN A 32 6.38 9.66 -2.99
N THR A 33 5.69 10.03 -1.92
CA THR A 33 5.83 9.43 -0.58
C THR A 33 4.84 8.31 -0.29
N THR A 34 3.93 8.01 -1.22
CA THR A 34 2.91 6.97 -1.05
C THR A 34 3.22 5.76 -1.89
N LEU A 35 3.35 4.60 -1.24
CA LEU A 35 3.53 3.30 -1.88
C LEU A 35 2.26 2.48 -1.70
N VAL A 36 1.78 1.90 -2.79
CA VAL A 36 0.55 1.11 -2.79
C VAL A 36 0.82 -0.25 -3.38
N VAL A 37 0.35 -1.28 -2.68
CA VAL A 37 0.39 -2.68 -3.13
C VAL A 37 -1.02 -3.23 -3.17
N TYR A 38 -1.31 -4.09 -4.13
CA TYR A 38 -2.62 -4.72 -4.30
C TYR A 38 -2.59 -6.24 -4.04
N PRO A 39 -2.18 -6.70 -2.83
CA PRO A 39 -2.18 -8.12 -2.52
C PRO A 39 -3.61 -8.66 -2.47
N LYS A 40 -3.77 -9.96 -2.75
CA LYS A 40 -5.02 -10.66 -2.50
C LYS A 40 -5.22 -10.84 -0.99
N SER A 41 -6.40 -10.54 -0.49
CA SER A 41 -6.70 -10.76 0.93
C SER A 41 -6.83 -12.25 1.25
N LYS A 42 -6.29 -12.68 2.38
CA LYS A 42 -6.51 -14.03 2.94
C LYS A 42 -7.86 -14.20 3.64
N VAL A 43 -8.54 -13.11 3.95
CA VAL A 43 -9.81 -13.13 4.70
C VAL A 43 -10.80 -12.09 4.18
N SER A 44 -12.08 -12.30 4.43
CA SER A 44 -13.11 -11.28 4.23
C SER A 44 -13.33 -10.50 5.53
N LEU A 45 -13.18 -9.17 5.50
CA LEU A 45 -13.49 -8.31 6.64
C LEU A 45 -14.84 -7.65 6.47
N LYS A 46 -15.70 -7.74 7.49
CA LYS A 46 -16.97 -7.02 7.52
C LYS A 46 -16.69 -5.52 7.65
N SER A 47 -17.15 -4.74 6.68
CA SER A 47 -17.06 -3.28 6.68
C SER A 47 -18.43 -2.68 6.96
N LEU A 48 -18.48 -1.63 7.78
CA LEU A 48 -19.72 -0.88 8.04
C LEU A 48 -20.28 -0.20 6.78
N TRP A 49 -19.43 0.11 5.79
CA TRP A 49 -19.78 0.92 4.62
C TRP A 49 -19.88 0.13 3.32
N ALA A 50 -19.21 -1.02 3.21
CA ALA A 50 -19.09 -1.79 1.96
C ALA A 50 -19.55 -3.26 2.07
N GLY A 51 -20.21 -3.63 3.17
CA GLY A 51 -20.58 -5.02 3.47
C GLY A 51 -19.37 -5.86 3.85
N TYR A 52 -18.49 -6.15 2.89
CA TYR A 52 -17.21 -6.84 3.10
C TYR A 52 -16.10 -6.21 2.24
N TYR A 53 -15.08 -5.65 2.90
CA TYR A 53 -13.85 -5.18 2.27
C TYR A 53 -12.69 -5.17 3.30
N PRO A 54 -11.53 -5.78 2.96
CA PRO A 54 -11.25 -6.53 1.75
C PRO A 54 -11.99 -7.87 1.75
N ARG A 55 -12.15 -8.47 0.57
CA ARG A 55 -12.76 -9.80 0.38
C ARG A 55 -11.67 -10.84 0.15
N GLU A 56 -11.88 -12.04 0.67
CA GLU A 56 -10.96 -13.15 0.47
C GLU A 56 -10.69 -13.41 -1.01
N ASN A 57 -9.43 -13.67 -1.36
CA ASN A 57 -8.91 -13.87 -2.71
C ASN A 57 -9.08 -12.70 -3.70
N GLU A 58 -9.59 -11.55 -3.23
CA GLU A 58 -9.66 -10.32 -4.03
C GLU A 58 -8.50 -9.37 -3.68
N PRO A 59 -7.95 -8.66 -4.69
CA PRO A 59 -6.93 -7.64 -4.44
C PRO A 59 -7.52 -6.49 -3.64
N PHE A 60 -6.77 -6.00 -2.65
CA PHE A 60 -7.16 -4.81 -1.89
C PHE A 60 -6.02 -3.81 -1.83
N ARG A 61 -6.37 -2.54 -1.63
CA ARG A 61 -5.39 -1.46 -1.52
C ARG A 61 -4.68 -1.52 -0.17
N PHE A 62 -3.41 -1.92 -0.17
CA PHE A 62 -2.50 -1.80 0.97
C PHE A 62 -1.64 -0.54 0.76
N GLU A 63 -1.92 0.49 1.56
CA GLU A 63 -1.30 1.81 1.42
C GLU A 63 -0.29 2.09 2.53
N MET A 64 0.88 2.58 2.14
CA MET A 64 1.97 2.96 3.01
C MET A 64 2.40 4.41 2.75
N SER A 65 2.74 5.13 3.82
CA SER A 65 3.27 6.48 3.76
C SER A 65 4.71 6.53 4.31
N PHE A 66 5.57 7.21 3.57
CA PHE A 66 6.99 7.38 3.86
C PHE A 66 7.34 8.84 4.08
N LYS A 67 8.47 9.11 4.73
CA LYS A 67 8.87 10.50 5.03
C LYS A 67 9.48 11.21 3.82
N SER A 68 9.96 10.45 2.83
CA SER A 68 10.60 10.99 1.63
C SER A 68 10.41 10.08 0.43
N GLU A 69 10.56 10.65 -0.76
CA GLU A 69 10.61 9.90 -2.02
C GLU A 69 11.67 8.80 -1.98
N LYS A 70 12.85 9.08 -1.41
CA LYS A 70 13.93 8.10 -1.30
C LYS A 70 13.51 6.87 -0.48
N GLU A 71 12.94 7.09 0.71
CA GLU A 71 12.46 5.97 1.55
C GLU A 71 11.37 5.16 0.84
N CYS A 72 10.44 5.84 0.15
CA CYS A 72 9.38 5.20 -0.63
C CYS A 72 9.96 4.34 -1.77
N LYS A 73 10.95 4.86 -2.49
CA LYS A 73 11.62 4.17 -3.59
C LYS A 73 12.46 2.99 -3.10
N ASP A 74 13.16 3.14 -1.98
CA ASP A 74 13.91 2.05 -1.35
C ASP A 74 12.97 0.90 -0.93
N ALA A 75 11.79 1.22 -0.41
CA ALA A 75 10.76 0.24 -0.08
C ALA A 75 10.18 -0.44 -1.33
N PHE A 76 9.90 0.32 -2.39
CA PHE A 76 9.46 -0.22 -3.68
C PHE A 76 10.47 -1.24 -4.23
N ASN A 77 11.76 -0.89 -4.24
CA ASN A 77 12.84 -1.76 -4.70
C ASN A 77 12.97 -3.02 -3.81
N SER A 78 12.94 -2.84 -2.49
CA SER A 78 13.06 -3.95 -1.54
C SER A 78 11.92 -4.98 -1.69
N LEU A 79 10.69 -4.51 -1.93
CA LEU A 79 9.55 -5.39 -2.17
C LEU A 79 9.64 -6.08 -3.54
N THR A 80 9.96 -5.34 -4.60
CA THR A 80 10.07 -5.90 -5.96
C THR A 80 11.20 -6.92 -6.10
N ASN A 81 12.30 -6.73 -5.38
CA ASN A 81 13.42 -7.68 -5.30
C ASN A 81 13.18 -8.85 -4.33
N ASN A 82 12.04 -8.89 -3.63
CA ASN A 82 11.75 -9.86 -2.55
C ASN A 82 12.74 -9.83 -1.38
N GLU A 83 13.43 -8.72 -1.14
CA GLU A 83 14.32 -8.51 0.01
C GLU A 83 13.53 -8.27 1.31
N LYS A 84 12.33 -7.70 1.17
CA LYS A 84 11.38 -7.43 2.25
C LYS A 84 9.98 -7.90 1.88
N LYS A 85 9.12 -8.04 2.90
CA LYS A 85 7.70 -8.40 2.79
C LYS A 85 6.82 -7.24 3.27
N LEU A 86 5.54 -7.24 2.91
CA LEU A 86 4.59 -6.21 3.36
C LEU A 86 4.52 -6.07 4.88
N ILE A 87 4.66 -7.19 5.61
CA ILE A 87 4.65 -7.18 7.08
C ILE A 87 5.80 -6.36 7.68
N ASP A 88 6.92 -6.20 6.96
CA ASP A 88 8.07 -5.42 7.41
C ASP A 88 7.80 -3.90 7.38
N TYR A 89 6.72 -3.47 6.72
CA TYR A 89 6.34 -2.06 6.55
C TYR A 89 5.04 -1.70 7.29
N MET A 90 4.63 -2.48 8.29
CA MET A 90 3.41 -2.22 9.05
C MET A 90 3.45 -0.89 9.84
N ASP A 91 4.63 -0.38 10.15
CA ASP A 91 4.78 0.95 10.76
C ASP A 91 4.40 2.07 9.78
N ASN A 92 4.71 1.89 8.49
CA ASN A 92 4.35 2.81 7.40
C ASN A 92 2.90 2.68 6.93
N TYR A 93 2.23 1.58 7.25
CA TYR A 93 0.84 1.36 6.83
C TYR A 93 -0.08 2.49 7.32
N CYS A 94 -0.82 3.09 6.39
CA CYS A 94 -1.71 4.23 6.63
C CYS A 94 -3.10 4.07 5.98
N GLY A 95 -3.47 2.83 5.62
CA GLY A 95 -4.79 2.54 5.07
C GLY A 95 -5.93 2.63 6.10
N THR A 96 -7.16 2.58 5.63
CA THR A 96 -8.38 2.75 6.45
C THR A 96 -8.71 1.53 7.33
N ILE A 97 -8.23 0.34 6.97
CA ILE A 97 -8.38 -0.88 7.78
C ILE A 97 -7.40 -0.81 8.94
N LYS A 98 -7.81 -1.11 10.17
CA LYS A 98 -6.91 -1.08 11.34
C LYS A 98 -5.71 -2.01 11.17
N LYS A 99 -4.54 -1.61 11.68
CA LYS A 99 -3.26 -2.34 11.56
C LYS A 99 -3.35 -3.79 12.07
N ASP A 100 -3.96 -4.01 13.23
CA ASP A 100 -4.15 -5.34 13.83
C ASP A 100 -5.08 -6.26 13.00
N VAL A 101 -5.90 -5.66 12.14
CA VAL A 101 -6.84 -6.38 11.27
C VAL A 101 -6.25 -6.63 9.89
N VAL A 102 -5.56 -5.64 9.30
CA VAL A 102 -4.96 -5.78 7.95
C VAL A 102 -3.86 -6.83 7.91
N VAL A 103 -3.16 -7.07 9.02
CA VAL A 103 -2.18 -8.17 9.13
C VAL A 103 -2.79 -9.53 8.85
N LYS A 104 -4.08 -9.72 9.14
CA LYS A 104 -4.80 -10.97 8.83
C LYS A 104 -5.09 -11.14 7.34
N CYS A 105 -5.00 -10.04 6.57
CA CYS A 105 -5.29 -10.02 5.14
C CYS A 105 -4.05 -10.35 4.28
N ILE A 106 -2.84 -10.15 4.80
CA ILE A 106 -1.57 -10.29 4.06
C ILE A 106 -0.80 -11.55 4.44
#